data_AF-X1KZW5-F1
#
_entry.id   AF-X1KZW5-F1
#
_cell.length_a   1.000
_cell.length_b   1.000
_cell.length_c   1.000
_cell.angle_alpha   90.00
_cell.angle_beta   90.00
_cell.angle_gamma   90.00
#
_symmetry.space_group_name_H-M   'P 1'
#
loop_
_entity.id
_entity.type
_entity.pdbx_description
1 polymer ?
#
loop_
_entity_poly.entity_id
_entity_poly.type
_entity_poly.pdbx_seq_one_letter_code
_entity_poly.pdbx_strand_id
1 'polypeptide(L)'
;WPSDEQARFGGCCGLEAIEDAKKVAYKLGIPHYVVNFRGIFAQEVIADFCLEYSLGRTPNPCIRCNQYIKFDALLKKAKELDSSFIATGHYARIEQSPDGYRLLKAIDPAKDQSYFLYTLGQSELQHLLLPIGNLHKAEVRRLSTEIGLPTATRRESQDICFIPD
;
A
#
# COMPACT_ATOMS: atom_id res chain seq x y z
N TRP A 1 15.98 -18.04 8.38
CA TRP A 1 14.60 -17.55 8.12
C TRP A 1 13.74 -18.78 7.94
N PRO A 2 12.61 -18.99 8.64
CA PRO A 2 12.06 -20.34 8.74
C PRO A 2 11.45 -20.78 7.41
N SER A 3 11.50 -22.09 7.21
CA SER A 3 11.01 -22.83 6.05
C SER A 3 9.54 -22.52 5.73
N ASP A 4 9.14 -22.90 4.51
CA ASP A 4 7.82 -22.69 3.87
C ASP A 4 6.58 -23.05 4.72
N GLU A 5 6.75 -23.70 5.86
CA GLU A 5 5.70 -24.04 6.83
C GLU A 5 5.15 -22.83 7.61
N GLN A 6 5.86 -21.69 7.62
CA GLN A 6 5.42 -20.47 8.31
C GLN A 6 4.77 -19.44 7.37
N ALA A 7 4.17 -19.87 6.26
CA ALA A 7 3.32 -19.00 5.42
C ALA A 7 1.97 -18.59 6.08
N ARG A 8 1.90 -18.59 7.41
CA ARG A 8 0.74 -18.24 8.25
C ARG A 8 0.95 -16.93 9.03
N PHE A 9 1.72 -15.99 8.47
CA PHE A 9 1.80 -14.66 9.08
C PHE A 9 0.53 -13.87 8.73
N GLY A 10 -0.24 -13.49 9.76
CA GLY A 10 -1.51 -12.75 9.67
C GLY A 10 -1.40 -11.31 9.14
N GLY A 11 -0.30 -10.97 8.47
CA GLY A 11 -0.06 -9.68 7.84
C GLY A 11 -0.69 -9.54 6.45
N CYS A 12 -0.61 -8.32 5.91
CA CYS A 12 -1.07 -7.91 4.58
C CYS A 12 -0.58 -8.83 3.42
N CYS A 13 0.50 -9.59 3.62
CA CYS A 13 1.17 -10.42 2.61
C CYS A 13 0.94 -11.93 2.76
N GLY A 14 -0.06 -12.36 3.54
CA GLY A 14 -0.43 -13.77 3.70
C GLY A 14 -1.14 -14.36 2.46
N LEU A 15 -1.19 -15.69 2.37
CA LEU A 15 -1.88 -16.41 1.29
C LEU A 15 -3.36 -16.00 1.14
N GLU A 16 -4.03 -15.74 2.27
CA GLU A 16 -5.41 -15.26 2.30
C GLU A 16 -5.57 -13.88 1.62
N ALA A 17 -4.61 -12.97 1.79
CA ALA A 17 -4.67 -11.65 1.17
C ALA A 17 -4.52 -11.72 -0.35
N ILE A 18 -3.66 -12.63 -0.84
CA ILE A 18 -3.49 -12.90 -2.28
C ILE A 18 -4.78 -13.47 -2.87
N GLU A 19 -5.40 -14.42 -2.17
CA GLU A 19 -6.65 -15.04 -2.62
C GLU A 19 -7.83 -14.05 -2.61
N ASP A 20 -7.92 -13.17 -1.61
CA ASP A 20 -8.92 -12.09 -1.58
C ASP A 20 -8.73 -11.11 -2.74
N ALA A 21 -7.49 -10.70 -3.03
CA ALA A 21 -7.18 -9.82 -4.15
C ALA A 21 -7.57 -10.45 -5.49
N LYS A 22 -7.28 -11.75 -5.65
CA LYS A 22 -7.69 -12.53 -6.83
C LYS A 22 -9.21 -12.59 -7.00
N LYS A 23 -9.96 -12.83 -5.91
CA LYS A 23 -11.43 -12.86 -5.95
C LYS A 23 -12.05 -11.50 -6.31
N VAL A 24 -11.51 -10.42 -5.74
CA VAL A 24 -11.92 -9.05 -6.08
C VAL A 24 -11.65 -8.76 -7.56
N ALA A 25 -10.44 -9.06 -8.04
CA ALA A 25 -10.04 -8.84 -9.42
C ALA A 25 -10.92 -9.63 -10.42
N TYR A 26 -11.18 -10.91 -10.13
CA TYR A 26 -12.08 -11.75 -10.91
C TYR A 26 -13.48 -11.15 -11.02
N LYS A 27 -14.04 -10.70 -9.88
CA LYS A 27 -15.37 -10.07 -9.85
C LYS A 27 -15.44 -8.76 -10.65
N LEU A 28 -14.36 -7.98 -10.63
CA LEU A 28 -14.26 -6.72 -11.38
C LEU A 28 -13.87 -6.93 -12.87
N GLY A 29 -13.57 -8.17 -13.27
CA GLY A 29 -13.13 -8.47 -14.64
C GLY A 29 -11.75 -7.89 -14.99
N ILE A 30 -10.88 -7.69 -13.99
CA ILE A 30 -9.53 -7.14 -14.20
C ILE A 30 -8.45 -8.22 -14.01
N PRO A 31 -7.32 -8.16 -14.73
CA PRO A 31 -6.19 -9.07 -14.53
C PRO A 31 -5.61 -8.97 -13.12
N HIS A 32 -5.14 -10.10 -12.59
CA HIS A 32 -4.48 -10.18 -11.28
C HIS A 32 -3.07 -10.75 -11.44
N TYR A 33 -2.08 -10.01 -10.95
CA TYR A 33 -0.67 -10.40 -10.98
C TYR A 33 -0.13 -10.51 -9.56
N VAL A 34 0.76 -11.47 -9.34
CA VAL A 34 1.50 -11.61 -8.09
C VAL A 34 2.97 -11.31 -8.37
N VAL A 35 3.52 -10.32 -7.65
CA VAL A 35 4.91 -9.92 -7.77
C VAL A 35 5.61 -10.13 -6.43
N ASN A 36 6.80 -10.71 -6.48
CA ASN A 36 7.58 -11.02 -5.29
C ASN A 36 8.67 -9.95 -5.05
N PHE A 37 8.46 -9.12 -4.02
CA PHE A 37 9.43 -8.12 -3.56
C PHE A 37 10.11 -8.49 -2.24
N ARG A 38 10.09 -9.77 -1.83
CA ARG A 38 10.62 -10.21 -0.52
C ARG A 38 12.08 -9.81 -0.30
N GLY A 39 12.92 -9.91 -1.33
CA GLY A 39 14.34 -9.52 -1.24
C GLY A 39 14.51 -8.03 -0.92
N ILE A 40 13.88 -7.17 -1.72
CA ILE A 40 13.91 -5.71 -1.52
C ILE A 40 13.30 -5.35 -0.17
N PHE A 41 12.19 -5.98 0.21
CA PHE A 41 11.55 -5.75 1.50
C PHE A 41 12.46 -6.09 2.69
N ALA A 42 13.16 -7.23 2.63
CA ALA A 42 14.08 -7.63 3.68
C ALA A 42 15.25 -6.64 3.82
N GLN A 43 15.79 -6.15 2.70
CA GLN A 43 16.94 -5.25 2.68
C GLN A 43 16.56 -3.81 3.04
N GLU A 44 15.54 -3.24 2.41
CA GLU A 44 15.23 -1.81 2.49
C GLU A 44 14.27 -1.45 3.64
N VAL A 45 13.52 -2.44 4.16
CA VAL A 45 12.52 -2.19 5.22
C VAL A 45 12.91 -2.88 6.51
N ILE A 46 13.13 -4.20 6.49
CA ILE A 46 13.41 -4.96 7.72
C ILE A 46 14.81 -4.64 8.26
N ALA A 47 15.84 -4.63 7.41
CA ALA A 47 17.20 -4.35 7.87
C ALA A 47 17.35 -2.91 8.41
N ASP A 48 16.75 -1.91 7.75
CA ASP A 48 16.68 -0.52 8.25
C ASP A 48 15.98 -0.45 9.60
N PHE A 49 14.83 -1.12 9.73
CA PHE A 49 14.09 -1.20 10.98
C PHE A 49 14.92 -1.79 12.14
N CYS A 50 15.58 -2.92 11.92
CA CYS A 50 16.44 -3.54 12.93
C CYS A 50 17.65 -2.66 13.28
N LEU A 51 18.27 -2.03 12.27
CA LEU A 51 19.42 -1.14 12.46
C LEU A 51 19.03 0.07 13.30
N GLU A 52 17.96 0.77 12.97
CA GLU A 52 17.54 1.98 13.69
C GLU A 52 17.21 1.67 15.15
N TYR A 53 16.55 0.55 15.43
CA TYR A 53 16.35 0.09 16.81
C TYR A 53 17.67 -0.22 17.53
N SER A 54 18.64 -0.85 16.85
CA SER A 54 19.97 -1.11 17.44
C SER A 54 20.73 0.18 17.82
N LEU A 55 20.38 1.30 17.17
CA LEU A 55 20.91 2.63 17.44
C LEU A 55 20.07 3.42 18.46
N GLY A 56 19.09 2.79 19.11
CA GLY A 56 18.23 3.44 20.11
C GLY A 56 17.20 4.41 19.53
N ARG A 57 16.89 4.31 18.23
CA ARG A 57 15.88 5.11 17.55
C ARG A 57 14.56 4.34 17.39
N THR A 58 13.48 5.06 17.11
CA THR A 58 12.16 4.48 16.85
C THR A 58 11.82 4.64 15.36
N PRO A 59 12.14 3.65 14.51
CA PRO A 59 11.89 3.73 13.07
C PRO A 59 10.40 3.56 12.73
N ASN A 60 10.01 4.10 11.57
CA ASN A 60 8.70 3.86 10.98
C ASN A 60 8.85 3.07 9.66
N PRO A 61 8.66 1.74 9.69
CA PRO A 61 8.90 0.89 8.51
C PRO A 61 7.87 1.11 7.41
N CYS A 62 6.69 1.67 7.71
CA CYS A 62 5.67 1.98 6.72
C CYS A 62 6.13 3.09 5.76
N ILE A 63 6.91 4.05 6.25
CA ILE A 63 7.54 5.09 5.42
C ILE A 63 8.50 4.46 4.40
N ARG A 64 9.38 3.57 4.87
CA ARG A 64 10.34 2.84 4.04
C ARG A 64 9.66 1.93 3.02
N CYS A 65 8.61 1.23 3.44
CA CYS A 65 7.81 0.38 2.55
C CYS A 65 7.14 1.19 1.44
N ASN A 66 6.55 2.35 1.76
CA ASN A 66 6.00 3.23 0.73
C ASN A 66 7.10 3.66 -0.25
N GLN A 67 8.21 4.19 0.28
CA GLN A 67 9.34 4.68 -0.52
C GLN A 67 9.90 3.61 -1.47
N TYR A 68 10.38 2.48 -0.94
CA TYR A 68 11.18 1.52 -1.70
C TYR A 68 10.36 0.40 -2.37
N ILE A 69 9.21 0.06 -1.80
CA ILE A 69 8.39 -1.05 -2.32
C ILE A 69 7.28 -0.53 -3.20
N LYS A 70 6.41 0.34 -2.69
CA LYS A 70 5.21 0.76 -3.41
C LYS A 70 5.49 1.79 -4.51
N PHE A 71 6.41 2.72 -4.27
CA PHE A 71 6.63 3.86 -5.16
C PHE A 71 7.96 3.82 -5.91
N ASP A 72 8.84 2.86 -5.60
CA ASP A 72 10.02 2.55 -6.41
C ASP A 72 9.84 1.20 -7.13
N ALA A 73 9.96 0.07 -6.42
CA ALA A 73 9.92 -1.26 -7.04
C ALA A 73 8.61 -1.57 -7.79
N LEU A 74 7.45 -1.28 -7.20
CA LEU A 74 6.15 -1.51 -7.85
C LEU A 74 5.89 -0.54 -9.00
N LEU A 75 6.31 0.73 -8.88
CA LEU A 75 6.19 1.70 -9.97
C LEU A 75 7.04 1.29 -11.17
N LYS A 76 8.28 0.83 -10.92
CA LYS A 76 9.13 0.25 -11.97
C LYS A 76 8.46 -0.97 -12.61
N LYS A 77 7.88 -1.85 -11.80
CA LYS A 77 7.18 -3.03 -12.34
C LYS A 77 5.94 -2.67 -13.16
N ALA A 78 5.20 -1.64 -12.77
CA ALA A 78 4.07 -1.13 -13.52
C ALA A 78 4.50 -0.59 -14.90
N LYS A 79 5.63 0.12 -14.97
CA LYS A 79 6.21 0.58 -16.24
C LYS A 79 6.62 -0.58 -17.15
N GLU A 80 7.17 -1.66 -16.61
CA GLU A 80 7.45 -2.90 -17.37
C GLU A 80 6.19 -3.60 -17.91
N LEU A 81 5.02 -3.29 -17.34
CA LEU A 81 3.71 -3.77 -17.78
C LEU A 81 2.94 -2.72 -18.61
N ASP A 82 3.65 -1.75 -19.19
CA ASP A 82 3.11 -0.65 -20.00
C ASP A 82 2.01 0.17 -19.29
N SER A 83 2.07 0.25 -17.95
CA SER A 83 1.15 1.05 -17.16
C SER A 83 1.72 2.44 -16.84
N SER A 84 0.98 3.49 -17.21
CA SER A 84 1.39 4.89 -16.98
C SER A 84 1.17 5.36 -15.54
N PHE A 85 0.32 4.67 -14.77
CA PHE A 85 -0.06 5.04 -13.41
C PHE A 85 -0.13 3.82 -12.50
N ILE A 86 0.08 4.06 -11.20
CA ILE A 86 -0.26 3.13 -10.13
C ILE A 86 -1.37 3.75 -9.27
N ALA A 87 -2.36 2.94 -8.90
CA ALA A 87 -3.41 3.33 -7.98
C ALA A 87 -3.24 2.59 -6.66
N THR A 88 -3.35 3.29 -5.53
CA THR A 88 -3.29 2.65 -4.21
C THR A 88 -4.48 3.05 -3.36
N GLY A 89 -4.82 2.20 -2.38
CA GLY A 89 -5.87 2.47 -1.40
C GLY A 89 -5.41 3.38 -0.26
N HIS A 90 -4.49 4.32 -0.48
CA HIS A 90 -4.15 5.29 0.56
C HIS A 90 -5.21 6.40 0.60
N TYR A 91 -5.60 6.77 1.82
CA TYR A 91 -6.38 7.97 2.08
C TYR A 91 -5.44 9.19 2.06
N ALA A 92 -5.16 9.70 0.87
CA ALA A 92 -4.59 11.02 0.64
C ALA A 92 -5.01 11.48 -0.75
N ARG A 93 -4.71 12.72 -1.13
CA ARG A 93 -5.12 13.27 -2.44
C ARG A 93 -3.92 13.83 -3.17
N ILE A 94 -3.99 13.80 -4.50
CA ILE A 94 -3.01 14.43 -5.36
C ILE A 94 -3.74 15.51 -6.15
N GLU A 95 -3.19 16.71 -6.12
CA GLU A 95 -3.68 17.85 -6.89
C GLU A 95 -2.60 18.28 -7.88
N GLN A 96 -2.95 18.40 -9.16
CA GLN A 96 -2.08 19.00 -10.16
C GLN A 96 -2.25 20.51 -10.13
N SER A 97 -1.13 21.23 -10.03
CA SER A 97 -1.05 22.69 -10.04
C SER A 97 -0.05 23.16 -11.10
N PRO A 98 -0.01 24.47 -11.43
CA PRO A 98 0.99 25.01 -12.36
C PRO A 98 2.45 24.73 -11.95
N ASP A 99 2.72 24.61 -10.65
CA ASP A 99 4.07 24.37 -10.10
C ASP A 99 4.41 22.87 -9.97
N GLY A 100 3.51 21.99 -10.42
CA GLY A 100 3.63 20.53 -10.29
C GLY A 100 2.53 19.89 -9.44
N TYR A 101 2.80 18.69 -8.94
CA TYR A 101 1.87 17.88 -8.17
C TYR A 101 2.01 18.12 -6.66
N ARG A 102 0.88 18.22 -5.97
CA ARG A 102 0.80 18.44 -4.52
C ARG A 102 0.17 17.23 -3.85
N LEU A 103 0.81 16.73 -2.80
CA LEU A 103 0.22 15.76 -1.89
C LEU A 103 -0.62 16.50 -0.85
N LEU A 104 -1.91 16.19 -0.81
CA LEU A 104 -2.89 16.78 0.10
C LEU A 104 -3.44 15.71 1.05
N LYS A 105 -3.92 16.17 2.22
CA LYS A 105 -4.66 15.31 3.15
C LYS A 105 -5.93 14.75 2.51
N ALA A 106 -6.35 13.56 2.92
CA ALA A 106 -7.67 13.02 2.61
C ALA A 106 -8.78 13.91 3.20
N ILE A 107 -9.98 13.80 2.63
CA ILE A 107 -11.16 14.48 3.18
C ILE A 107 -11.61 13.88 4.52
N ASP A 108 -11.26 12.62 4.79
CA ASP A 108 -11.51 11.92 6.05
C ASP A 108 -10.29 12.09 6.98
N PRO A 109 -10.33 13.00 7.97
CA PRO A 109 -9.17 13.29 8.79
C PRO A 109 -8.78 12.12 9.69
N ALA A 110 -9.74 11.26 10.05
CA ALA A 110 -9.50 10.09 10.90
C ALA A 110 -8.79 8.96 10.15
N LYS A 111 -8.77 9.02 8.82
CA LYS A 111 -8.11 8.03 7.96
C LYS A 111 -6.97 8.61 7.15
N ASP A 112 -6.67 9.91 7.26
CA ASP A 112 -5.60 10.53 6.50
C ASP A 112 -4.26 9.78 6.66
N GLN A 113 -3.69 9.43 5.51
CA GLN A 113 -2.45 8.70 5.38
C GLN A 113 -1.38 9.52 4.66
N SER A 114 -1.62 10.82 4.43
CA SER A 114 -0.65 11.72 3.80
C SER A 114 0.71 11.73 4.52
N TYR A 115 0.71 11.57 5.86
CA TYR A 115 1.91 11.42 6.67
C TYR A 115 2.81 10.29 6.15
N PHE A 116 2.24 9.16 5.72
CA PHE A 116 3.06 8.02 5.30
C PHE A 116 3.68 8.18 3.91
N LEU A 117 3.34 9.25 3.20
CA LEU A 117 3.71 9.51 1.81
C LEU A 117 4.63 10.73 1.67
N TYR A 118 5.18 11.27 2.77
CA TYR A 118 5.98 12.50 2.75
C TYR A 118 7.27 12.39 1.92
N THR A 119 7.76 11.17 1.68
CA THR A 119 8.99 10.92 0.92
C THR A 119 8.80 11.02 -0.59
N LEU A 120 7.56 11.15 -1.08
CA LEU A 120 7.26 11.19 -2.51
C LEU A 120 7.56 12.55 -3.13
N GLY A 121 8.28 12.52 -4.25
CA GLY A 121 8.59 13.68 -5.07
C GLY A 121 7.74 13.76 -6.33
N GLN A 122 8.05 14.73 -7.19
CA GLN A 122 7.32 14.95 -8.45
C GLN A 122 7.41 13.75 -9.40
N SER A 123 8.54 13.04 -9.39
CA SER A 123 8.76 11.82 -10.17
C SER A 123 7.75 10.73 -9.85
N GLU A 124 7.38 10.56 -8.58
CA GLU A 124 6.41 9.55 -8.15
C GLU A 124 4.98 10.08 -8.23
N LEU A 125 4.75 11.32 -7.75
CA LEU A 125 3.40 11.90 -7.66
C LEU A 125 2.71 12.03 -9.02
N GLN A 126 3.45 12.30 -10.10
CA GLN A 126 2.89 12.40 -11.45
C GLN A 126 2.31 11.07 -11.98
N HIS A 127 2.71 9.93 -11.40
CA HIS A 127 2.29 8.58 -11.80
C HIS A 127 1.36 7.93 -10.77
N LEU A 128 0.92 8.65 -9.75
CA LEU A 128 0.16 8.10 -8.63
C LEU A 128 -1.31 8.54 -8.66
N LEU A 129 -2.21 7.58 -8.48
CA LEU A 129 -3.64 7.79 -8.27
C LEU A 129 -4.02 7.35 -6.85
N LEU A 130 -4.81 8.17 -6.15
CA LEU A 130 -5.32 7.90 -4.81
C LEU A 130 -6.86 8.01 -4.79
N PRO A 131 -7.58 7.02 -5.37
CA PRO A 131 -9.00 7.18 -5.70
C PRO A 131 -9.92 7.37 -4.48
N ILE A 132 -9.51 6.89 -3.31
CA ILE A 132 -10.32 6.94 -2.10
C ILE A 132 -10.04 8.17 -1.23
N GLY A 133 -9.11 9.05 -1.63
CA GLY A 133 -8.77 10.26 -0.86
C GLY A 133 -9.90 11.28 -0.74
N ASN A 134 -10.89 11.22 -1.65
CA ASN A 134 -12.10 12.05 -1.66
C ASN A 134 -13.33 11.32 -1.10
N LEU A 135 -13.14 10.25 -0.32
CA LEU A 135 -14.23 9.49 0.29
C LEU A 135 -13.98 9.31 1.78
N HIS A 136 -15.04 9.38 2.58
CA HIS A 136 -15.00 8.89 3.96
C HIS A 136 -14.95 7.37 4.00
N LYS A 137 -14.41 6.82 5.10
CA LYS A 137 -14.34 5.35 5.28
C LYS A 137 -15.69 4.67 5.14
N ALA A 138 -16.74 5.30 5.68
CA ALA A 138 -18.10 4.79 5.61
C ALA A 138 -18.59 4.69 4.16
N GLU A 139 -18.25 5.67 3.31
CA GLU A 139 -18.60 5.67 1.90
C GLU A 139 -17.87 4.56 1.13
N VAL A 140 -16.57 4.36 1.40
CA VAL A 140 -15.80 3.25 0.81
C VAL A 140 -16.40 1.89 1.19
N ARG A 141 -16.82 1.71 2.45
CA ARG A 141 -17.50 0.48 2.91
C ARG A 141 -18.88 0.30 2.28
N ARG A 142 -19.64 1.39 2.11
CA ARG A 142 -20.93 1.36 1.43
C ARG A 142 -20.76 0.92 -0.03
N LEU A 143 -19.85 1.56 -0.77
CA LEU A 143 -19.54 1.21 -2.16
C LEU A 143 -19.07 -0.23 -2.32
N SER A 144 -18.18 -0.71 -1.44
CA SER A 144 -17.71 -2.09 -1.50
C SER A 144 -18.83 -3.10 -1.23
N THR A 145 -19.80 -2.75 -0.37
CA THR A 145 -20.99 -3.57 -0.10
C THR A 145 -21.97 -3.54 -1.27
N GLU A 146 -22.26 -2.36 -1.84
CA GLU A 146 -23.17 -2.18 -2.97
C GLU A 146 -22.68 -2.93 -4.22
N ILE A 147 -21.38 -2.92 -4.48
CA ILE A 147 -20.77 -3.67 -5.59
C ILE A 147 -20.62 -5.17 -5.22
N GLY A 148 -20.77 -5.52 -3.93
CA GLY A 148 -20.71 -6.88 -3.42
C GLY A 148 -19.30 -7.47 -3.42
N LEU A 149 -18.29 -6.67 -3.10
CA LEU A 149 -16.91 -7.15 -3.00
C LEU A 149 -16.76 -8.13 -1.83
N PRO A 150 -16.03 -9.25 -2.01
CA PRO A 150 -15.85 -10.26 -0.95
C PRO A 150 -15.13 -9.70 0.29
N THR A 151 -14.40 -8.60 0.14
CA THR A 151 -13.63 -7.94 1.20
C THR A 151 -14.40 -6.83 1.92
N ALA A 152 -15.68 -6.59 1.61
CA ALA A 152 -16.46 -5.48 2.15
C ALA A 152 -16.55 -5.47 3.69
N THR A 153 -16.61 -6.66 4.30
CA THR A 153 -16.69 -6.85 5.76
C THR A 153 -15.32 -7.05 6.41
N ARG A 154 -14.23 -7.08 5.64
CA ARG A 154 -12.89 -7.31 6.17
C ARG A 154 -12.50 -6.19 7.14
N ARG A 155 -11.84 -6.59 8.23
CA ARG A 155 -11.22 -5.66 9.19
C ARG A 155 -10.01 -4.98 8.54
N GLU A 156 -9.75 -3.76 8.95
CA GLU A 156 -8.57 -3.04 8.48
C GLU A 156 -7.33 -3.66 9.13
N SER A 157 -6.26 -3.83 8.36
CA SER A 157 -4.95 -4.13 8.94
C SER A 157 -4.53 -2.98 9.85
N GLN A 158 -4.13 -3.30 11.07
CA GLN A 158 -3.47 -2.41 12.00
C GLN A 158 -2.02 -2.89 12.16
N ASP A 159 -1.17 -2.04 12.73
CA ASP A 159 0.22 -2.37 13.10
C ASP A 159 1.19 -2.70 11.95
N ILE A 160 2.43 -3.05 12.33
CA ILE A 160 3.54 -3.28 11.41
C ILE A 160 3.37 -4.64 10.75
N CYS A 161 3.27 -4.67 9.42
CA CYS A 161 2.82 -5.84 8.66
C CYS A 161 3.68 -7.13 8.77
N PHE A 162 4.87 -7.07 9.36
CA PHE A 162 5.79 -8.20 9.52
C PHE A 162 6.07 -8.56 10.99
N ILE A 163 5.44 -7.87 11.94
CA ILE A 163 5.50 -8.22 13.35
C ILE A 163 4.21 -8.97 13.69
N PRO A 164 4.28 -10.18 14.26
CA PRO A 164 3.10 -10.89 14.73
C PRO A 164 2.51 -10.21 15.97
N ASP A 165 1.18 -10.27 16.09
CA ASP A 165 0.45 -9.90 17.31
C ASP A 165 0.73 -10.88 18.47
#